data_AF-A0A2V6HJA0-F1
#
_entry.id   AF-A0A2V6HJA0-F1
#
_cell.length_a   1.000
_cell.length_b   1.000
_cell.length_c   1.000
_cell.angle_alpha   90.00
_cell.angle_beta   90.00
_cell.angle_gamma   90.00
#
_symmetry.space_group_name_H-M   'P 1'
#
loop_
_entity.id
_entity.type
_entity.pdbx_description
1 polymer ?
#
loop_
_entity_poly.entity_id
_entity_poly.type
_entity_poly.pdbx_seq_one_letter_code
_entity_poly.pdbx_strand_id
1 'polypeptide(L)'
;MNPKEFFGELKRRNVYKVAIAYGVVAWLLMQIASQIFPFFEIPNWAVRLVVLLLIIGFPVAMILAWAFELTPEGIKRAEDVDLSESVRRKTGRKLDFFIIAVLLLVIAILLFQRLHPNVSPAVSSSPEKSIAVLPFENLSRDPDNAFFTDGVQDEILADLAKVADLKVISRTSVMLYKSGNPRNLREIGQQLGVAHVLEGSVQRTANRVRVMAQLIDARTDAHLWAQTYDRDLADVFAIQSEIAKTIADQLQARLSPAEKAAIEQRPTADLVAFDLYVRATALIDAEPGSPTGTEDLLQAVSFLGQAIVRDPAFLLAYCRLAGAHDRLYLLGIDHTPSRLTLADTAVKNALRLGPDSGDAHLASAQHL
;
A
#
# COMPACT_ATOMS: atom_id res chain seq x y z
N MET A 1 -32.06 11.27 42.53
CA MET A 1 -30.77 11.78 43.04
C MET A 1 -30.59 13.19 42.48
N ASN A 2 -30.48 14.21 43.33
CA ASN A 2 -30.46 15.60 42.90
C ASN A 2 -29.07 15.94 42.33
N PRO A 3 -28.91 16.35 41.06
CA PRO A 3 -27.59 16.52 40.44
C PRO A 3 -26.72 17.55 41.17
N LYS A 4 -27.33 18.57 41.80
CA LYS A 4 -26.60 19.57 42.58
C LYS A 4 -25.98 19.03 43.87
N GLU A 5 -26.60 18.03 44.50
CA GLU A 5 -26.05 17.36 45.69
C GLU A 5 -24.91 16.41 45.30
N PHE A 6 -25.07 15.69 44.18
CA PHE A 6 -24.05 14.80 43.62
C PHE A 6 -22.75 15.53 43.22
N PHE A 7 -22.86 16.69 42.55
CA PHE A 7 -21.70 17.52 42.23
C PHE A 7 -21.06 18.15 43.47
N GLY A 8 -21.85 18.42 44.52
CA GLY A 8 -21.36 18.85 45.83
C GLY A 8 -20.50 17.79 46.52
N GLU A 9 -20.93 16.52 46.47
CA GLU A 9 -20.21 15.39 47.04
C GLU A 9 -18.92 15.03 46.28
N LEU A 10 -18.95 15.09 44.94
CA LEU A 10 -17.75 14.92 44.09
C LEU A 10 -16.67 15.96 44.40
N LYS A 11 -17.08 17.20 44.68
CA LYS A 11 -16.17 18.29 45.06
C LYS A 11 -15.66 18.14 46.50
N ARG A 12 -16.51 17.63 47.41
CA ARG A 12 -16.18 17.40 48.83
C ARG A 12 -15.13 16.29 48.99
N ARG A 13 -15.18 15.22 48.21
CA ARG A 13 -14.27 14.06 48.29
C ARG A 13 -13.03 14.12 47.38
N ASN A 14 -12.69 15.30 46.84
CA ASN A 14 -11.56 15.51 45.91
C ASN A 14 -11.54 14.62 44.63
N VAL A 15 -12.66 13.95 44.29
CA VAL A 15 -12.72 12.96 43.20
C VAL A 15 -12.40 13.59 41.84
N TYR A 16 -12.71 14.88 41.66
CA TYR A 16 -12.35 15.64 40.46
C TYR A 16 -10.83 15.73 40.22
N LYS A 17 -10.00 15.75 41.28
CA LYS A 17 -8.54 15.77 41.13
C LYS A 17 -8.03 14.45 40.59
N VAL A 18 -8.63 13.34 41.02
CA VAL A 18 -8.30 12.00 40.51
C VAL A 18 -8.73 11.87 39.05
N ALA A 19 -9.89 12.40 38.68
CA ALA A 19 -10.32 12.43 37.28
C ALA A 19 -9.36 13.23 36.38
N ILE A 20 -8.89 14.40 36.85
CA ILE A 20 -7.88 15.21 36.13
C ILE A 20 -6.55 14.47 36.04
N ALA A 21 -6.05 13.90 37.14
CA ALA A 21 -4.80 13.15 37.15
C ALA A 21 -4.88 11.92 36.24
N TYR A 22 -5.99 11.19 36.26
CA TYR A 22 -6.24 10.06 35.38
C TYR A 22 -6.24 10.50 33.92
N GLY A 23 -6.88 11.63 33.59
CA GLY A 23 -6.87 12.19 32.24
C GLY A 23 -5.47 12.51 31.74
N VAL A 24 -4.63 13.14 32.57
CA VAL A 24 -3.24 13.47 32.23
C VAL A 24 -2.40 12.20 32.01
N VAL A 25 -2.51 11.22 32.91
CA VAL A 25 -1.77 9.96 32.81
C VAL A 25 -2.24 9.12 31.62
N ALA A 26 -3.56 9.02 31.41
CA ALA A 26 -4.14 8.32 30.26
C ALA A 26 -3.71 8.96 28.95
N TRP A 27 -3.70 10.29 28.87
CA TRP A 27 -3.21 11.02 27.72
C TRP A 27 -1.73 10.74 27.44
N LEU A 28 -0.87 10.77 28.47
CA LEU A 28 0.55 10.46 28.34
C LEU A 28 0.78 9.01 27.88
N LEU A 29 0.05 8.05 28.45
CA LEU A 29 0.13 6.64 28.06
C LEU A 29 -0.33 6.41 26.62
N MET A 30 -1.39 7.10 26.18
CA MET A 30 -1.83 7.05 24.78
C MET A 30 -0.75 7.60 23.85
N GLN A 31 -0.09 8.69 24.22
CA GLN A 31 0.96 9.28 23.41
C GLN A 31 2.18 8.36 23.29
N ILE A 32 2.65 7.81 24.41
CA ILE A 32 3.72 6.80 24.43
C ILE A 32 3.36 5.60 23.55
N ALA A 33 2.16 5.04 23.71
CA ALA A 33 1.73 3.90 22.91
C ALA A 33 1.69 4.25 21.42
N SER A 34 1.14 5.42 21.04
CA SER A 34 1.03 5.84 19.64
C SER A 34 2.37 6.10 18.95
N GLN A 35 3.40 6.47 19.72
CA GLN A 35 4.67 6.94 19.18
C GLN A 35 5.77 5.87 19.27
N ILE A 36 5.74 5.02 20.30
CA ILE A 36 6.74 4.00 20.55
C ILE A 36 6.33 2.64 19.96
N PHE A 37 5.06 2.27 19.97
CA PHE A 37 4.65 0.93 19.51
C PHE A 37 4.94 0.69 18.02
N PRO A 38 4.71 1.65 17.11
CA PRO A 38 5.08 1.47 15.70
C PRO A 38 6.58 1.26 15.48
N PHE A 39 7.43 1.84 16.35
CA PHE A 39 8.89 1.67 16.28
C PHE A 39 9.32 0.23 16.58
N PHE A 40 8.56 -0.50 17.40
CA PHE A 40 8.81 -1.92 17.71
C PHE A 40 7.98 -2.88 16.85
N GLU A 41 7.42 -2.41 15.73
CA GLU A 41 6.55 -3.19 14.85
C GLU A 41 5.35 -3.82 15.58
N ILE A 42 4.93 -3.23 16.69
CA ILE A 42 3.80 -3.72 17.47
C ILE A 42 2.51 -3.45 16.67
N PRO A 43 1.66 -4.46 16.45
CA PRO A 43 0.45 -4.29 15.66
C PRO A 43 -0.52 -3.24 16.22
N ASN A 44 -1.26 -2.57 15.33
CA ASN A 44 -2.24 -1.53 15.68
C ASN A 44 -3.35 -2.00 16.65
N TRP A 45 -3.63 -3.30 16.75
CA TRP A 45 -4.59 -3.82 17.72
C TRP A 45 -4.12 -3.58 19.18
N ALA A 46 -2.81 -3.53 19.43
CA ALA A 46 -2.26 -3.31 20.77
C ALA A 46 -2.50 -1.87 21.26
N VAL A 47 -2.36 -0.87 20.37
CA VAL A 47 -2.69 0.53 20.69
C VAL A 47 -4.18 0.65 21.04
N ARG A 48 -5.05 -0.02 20.28
CA ARG A 48 -6.50 -0.05 20.55
C ARG A 48 -6.81 -0.70 21.90
N LEU A 49 -6.10 -1.76 22.27
CA LEU A 49 -6.25 -2.43 23.55
C LEU A 49 -5.85 -1.52 24.73
N VAL A 50 -4.77 -0.75 24.60
CA VAL A 50 -4.36 0.25 25.62
C VAL A 50 -5.45 1.31 25.80
N VAL A 51 -6.02 1.83 24.71
CA VAL A 51 -7.11 2.82 24.78
C VAL A 51 -8.35 2.24 25.47
N LEU A 52 -8.75 1.00 25.13
CA LEU A 52 -9.88 0.32 25.76
C LEU A 52 -9.67 0.11 27.27
N LEU A 53 -8.46 -0.29 27.68
CA LEU A 53 -8.11 -0.46 29.10
C LEU A 53 -8.16 0.86 29.86
N LEU A 54 -7.74 1.98 29.26
CA LEU A 54 -7.85 3.30 29.88
C LEU A 54 -9.30 3.78 30.00
N ILE A 55 -10.15 3.48 29.02
CA ILE A 55 -11.58 3.81 29.09
C ILE A 55 -12.27 2.98 30.18
N ILE A 56 -12.00 1.67 30.26
CA ILE A 56 -12.59 0.78 31.27
C ILE A 56 -12.04 1.07 32.67
N GLY A 57 -10.75 1.43 32.77
CA GLY A 57 -10.10 1.77 34.02
C GLY A 57 -10.61 3.09 34.63
N PHE A 58 -11.16 4.01 33.82
CA PHE A 58 -11.65 5.29 34.31
C PHE A 58 -12.84 5.16 35.29
N PRO A 59 -13.95 4.44 34.97
CA PRO A 59 -15.02 4.16 35.93
C PRO A 59 -14.53 3.47 37.21
N VAL A 60 -13.60 2.51 37.09
CA VAL A 60 -13.03 1.80 38.24
C VAL A 60 -12.22 2.76 39.12
N ALA A 61 -11.39 3.61 38.53
CA ALA A 61 -10.64 4.64 39.24
C ALA A 61 -11.56 5.65 39.94
N MET A 62 -12.67 6.03 39.30
CA MET A 62 -13.68 6.91 39.91
C MET A 62 -14.37 6.25 41.11
N ILE A 63 -14.73 4.97 41.01
CA ILE A 63 -15.35 4.20 42.12
C ILE A 63 -14.37 4.04 43.28
N LEU A 64 -13.11 3.72 42.99
CA LEU A 64 -12.07 3.60 44.03
C LEU A 64 -11.78 4.94 44.71
N ALA A 65 -11.72 6.03 43.95
CA ALA A 65 -11.56 7.39 44.49
C ALA A 65 -12.76 7.85 45.31
N TRP A 66 -13.94 7.28 45.06
CA TRP A 66 -15.14 7.54 45.83
C TRP A 66 -15.22 6.69 47.11
N ALA A 67 -14.68 5.47 47.07
CA ALA A 67 -14.71 4.50 48.17
C ALA A 67 -13.52 4.62 49.15
N PHE A 68 -12.38 5.17 48.72
CA PHE A 68 -11.15 5.27 49.50
C PHE A 68 -10.52 6.67 49.40
N GLU A 69 -10.19 7.29 50.54
CA GLU A 69 -9.39 8.51 50.59
C GLU A 69 -7.91 8.14 50.78
N LEU A 70 -7.03 8.56 49.85
CA LEU A 70 -5.58 8.42 50.02
C LEU A 70 -5.08 9.43 51.07
N THR A 71 -4.88 8.97 52.30
CA THR A 71 -4.12 9.70 53.32
C THR A 71 -2.67 9.22 53.38
N PRO A 72 -1.71 10.02 53.89
CA PRO A 72 -0.29 9.66 53.93
C PRO A 72 0.07 8.41 54.77
N GLU A 73 -0.90 7.79 55.46
CA GLU A 73 -0.68 6.66 56.38
C GLU A 73 -1.23 5.32 55.87
N GLY A 74 -1.73 5.24 54.64
CA GLY A 74 -2.19 3.99 53.99
C GLY A 74 -3.69 3.95 53.63
N ILE A 75 -4.15 2.84 53.04
CA ILE A 75 -5.52 2.64 52.54
C ILE A 75 -6.49 2.44 53.73
N LYS A 76 -7.38 3.40 54.01
CA LYS A 76 -8.47 3.25 55.00
C LYS A 76 -9.85 3.50 54.37
N ARG A 77 -10.85 2.74 54.83
CA ARG A 77 -12.27 2.81 54.40
C ARG A 77 -12.96 3.98 55.12
N ALA A 78 -13.78 4.73 54.40
CA ALA A 78 -14.24 6.09 54.75
C ALA A 78 -15.33 6.22 55.84
N GLU A 79 -15.43 5.30 56.80
CA GLU A 79 -16.51 5.33 57.81
C GLU A 79 -16.11 5.75 59.22
N ASP A 80 -14.83 5.89 59.54
CA ASP A 80 -14.41 6.46 60.82
C ASP A 80 -13.33 7.52 60.60
N VAL A 81 -13.67 8.78 60.86
CA VAL A 81 -12.88 9.73 61.67
C VAL A 81 -13.58 11.09 61.70
N ASP A 82 -13.79 11.52 62.94
CA ASP A 82 -14.48 12.73 63.37
C ASP A 82 -13.60 13.99 63.29
N LEU A 83 -14.29 15.12 63.38
CA LEU A 83 -13.85 16.52 63.36
C LEU A 83 -12.66 16.81 64.29
N SER A 84 -11.48 17.11 63.72
CA SER A 84 -10.50 18.13 64.17
C SER A 84 -9.06 17.67 63.96
N GLU A 85 -8.48 17.90 62.79
CA GLU A 85 -7.08 18.37 62.69
C GLU A 85 -6.77 18.83 61.26
N SER A 86 -6.84 20.13 61.08
CA SER A 86 -6.33 20.81 59.90
C SER A 86 -4.81 20.71 59.84
N VAL A 87 -4.26 19.77 59.07
CA VAL A 87 -2.84 19.78 58.69
C VAL A 87 -2.65 20.12 57.20
N ARG A 88 -2.79 21.43 56.94
CA ARG A 88 -1.73 22.29 56.38
C ARG A 88 -1.09 21.90 55.02
N ARG A 89 -1.67 22.47 53.95
CA ARG A 89 -1.03 23.33 52.90
C ARG A 89 0.25 22.91 52.14
N LYS A 90 0.92 21.78 52.38
CA LYS A 90 2.17 21.42 51.66
C LYS A 90 2.00 20.47 50.47
N THR A 91 0.95 19.66 50.44
CA THR A 91 0.78 18.62 49.40
C THR A 91 0.10 19.12 48.12
N GLY A 92 -0.79 20.13 48.23
CA GLY A 92 -1.45 20.74 47.06
C GLY A 92 -0.47 21.47 46.13
N ARG A 93 0.49 22.22 46.70
CA ARG A 93 1.47 22.98 45.92
C ARG A 93 2.39 22.10 45.06
N LYS A 94 2.85 20.95 45.56
CA LYS A 94 3.74 20.06 44.79
C LYS A 94 3.02 19.43 43.59
N LEU A 95 1.74 19.10 43.74
CA LEU A 95 0.92 18.57 42.66
C LEU A 95 0.61 19.64 41.61
N ASP A 96 0.34 20.87 42.03
CA ASP A 96 0.14 22.00 41.12
C ASP A 96 1.42 22.29 40.30
N PHE A 97 2.61 22.24 40.92
CA PHE A 97 3.89 22.38 40.21
C PHE A 97 4.14 21.24 39.22
N PHE A 98 3.75 20.01 39.56
CA PHE A 98 3.87 18.86 38.64
C PHE A 98 2.94 19.02 37.42
N ILE A 99 1.69 19.44 37.63
CA ILE A 99 0.73 19.71 36.56
C ILE A 99 1.24 20.82 35.63
N ILE A 100 1.77 21.92 36.19
CA ILE A 100 2.31 23.03 35.41
C ILE A 100 3.55 22.60 34.61
N ALA A 101 4.45 21.81 35.20
CA ALA A 101 5.63 21.29 34.51
C ALA A 101 5.26 20.38 33.33
N VAL A 102 4.28 19.49 33.51
CA VAL A 102 3.77 18.65 32.42
C VAL A 102 3.10 19.50 31.34
N LEU A 103 2.25 20.46 31.70
CA LEU A 103 1.64 21.38 30.72
C LEU A 103 2.67 22.18 29.92
N LEU A 104 3.73 22.66 30.56
CA LEU A 104 4.84 23.35 29.88
C LEU A 104 5.62 22.40 28.96
N LEU A 105 5.83 21.14 29.36
CA LEU A 105 6.45 20.14 28.49
C LEU A 105 5.58 19.85 27.26
N VAL A 106 4.26 19.73 27.43
CA VAL A 106 3.32 19.55 26.33
C VAL A 106 3.32 20.76 25.40
N ILE A 107 3.28 21.97 25.94
CA ILE A 107 3.35 23.21 25.15
C ILE A 107 4.70 23.30 24.42
N ALA A 108 5.81 22.92 25.05
CA ALA A 108 7.12 22.90 24.44
C ALA A 108 7.20 21.86 23.30
N ILE A 109 6.64 20.66 23.47
CA ILE A 109 6.55 19.63 22.42
C ILE A 109 5.67 20.11 21.27
N LEU A 110 4.51 20.72 21.56
CA LEU A 110 3.60 21.25 20.55
C LEU A 110 4.22 22.44 19.80
N LEU A 111 4.94 23.33 20.50
CA LEU A 111 5.70 24.41 19.88
C LEU A 111 6.85 23.86 19.05
N PHE A 112 7.56 22.84 19.54
CA PHE A 112 8.63 22.18 18.79
C PHE A 112 8.11 21.50 17.53
N GLN A 113 6.97 20.80 17.58
CA GLN A 113 6.31 20.23 16.40
C GLN A 113 5.77 21.30 15.42
N ARG A 114 5.38 22.48 15.93
CA ARG A 114 4.87 23.57 15.10
C ARG A 114 5.99 24.43 14.49
N LEU A 115 7.13 24.54 15.17
CA LEU A 115 8.32 25.28 14.74
C LEU A 115 9.27 24.40 13.91
N HIS A 116 9.28 23.10 14.17
CA HIS A 116 9.87 22.07 13.33
C HIS A 116 8.74 21.18 12.81
N PRO A 117 7.92 21.66 11.83
CA PRO A 117 7.10 20.74 11.08
C PRO A 117 8.03 19.64 10.56
N ASN A 118 7.61 18.37 10.62
CA ASN A 118 8.36 17.27 10.02
C ASN A 118 8.82 17.73 8.64
N VAL A 119 10.10 18.07 8.55
CA VAL A 119 10.73 18.33 7.28
C VAL A 119 10.85 16.94 6.72
N SER A 120 9.79 16.52 6.02
CA SER A 120 9.93 15.49 5.01
C SER A 120 11.18 15.89 4.25
N PRO A 121 12.21 15.02 4.20
CA PRO A 121 13.49 15.39 3.61
C PRO A 121 13.19 16.04 2.27
N ALA A 122 13.76 17.24 2.09
CA ALA A 122 13.51 18.12 0.96
C ALA A 122 13.27 17.29 -0.30
N VAL A 123 12.14 17.55 -0.96
CA VAL A 123 11.78 17.01 -2.28
C VAL A 123 13.06 16.97 -3.12
N SER A 124 13.67 15.80 -3.22
CA SER A 124 14.48 15.47 -4.37
C SER A 124 13.50 15.67 -5.52
N SER A 125 13.63 16.80 -6.22
CA SER A 125 12.71 17.21 -7.28
C SER A 125 12.41 15.97 -8.11
N SER A 126 11.20 15.41 -7.95
CA SER A 126 10.85 14.20 -8.68
C SER A 126 11.06 14.53 -10.15
N PRO A 127 11.82 13.72 -10.91
CA PRO A 127 12.13 14.07 -12.28
C PRO A 127 10.83 14.41 -13.02
N GLU A 128 10.76 15.53 -13.73
CA GLU A 128 9.51 15.93 -14.39
C GLU A 128 9.01 14.79 -15.30
N LYS A 129 9.91 14.10 -15.99
CA LYS A 129 9.59 12.93 -16.81
C LYS A 129 9.57 11.64 -15.98
N SER A 130 8.76 11.61 -14.93
CA SER A 130 8.57 10.42 -14.09
C SER A 130 7.10 10.10 -13.89
N ILE A 131 6.77 8.82 -13.96
CA ILE A 131 5.41 8.31 -13.97
C ILE A 131 5.28 7.03 -13.15
N ALA A 132 4.21 6.95 -12.36
CA ALA A 132 3.73 5.70 -11.78
C ALA A 132 2.39 5.34 -12.43
N VAL A 133 2.21 4.09 -12.82
CA VAL A 133 0.93 3.57 -13.31
C VAL A 133 0.25 2.84 -12.18
N LEU A 134 -0.80 3.41 -11.60
CA LEU A 134 -1.52 2.74 -10.51
C LEU A 134 -2.40 1.60 -11.05
N PRO A 135 -2.74 0.61 -10.21
CA PRO A 135 -3.66 -0.45 -10.61
C PRO A 135 -4.99 0.12 -11.12
N PHE A 136 -5.38 -0.27 -12.34
CA PHE A 136 -6.61 0.19 -12.96
C PHE A 136 -7.82 -0.45 -12.27
N GLU A 137 -8.91 0.28 -12.18
CA GLU A 137 -10.15 -0.24 -11.61
C GLU A 137 -10.86 -1.15 -12.61
N ASN A 138 -11.25 -2.35 -12.16
CA ASN A 138 -12.11 -3.23 -12.95
C ASN A 138 -13.58 -2.81 -12.78
N LEU A 139 -14.17 -2.22 -13.82
CA LEU A 139 -15.59 -1.84 -13.89
C LEU A 139 -16.45 -2.87 -14.65
N SER A 140 -15.87 -4.03 -14.96
CA SER A 140 -16.59 -5.16 -15.55
C SER A 140 -17.45 -5.85 -14.49
N ARG A 141 -18.59 -6.43 -14.90
CA ARG A 141 -19.47 -7.18 -13.98
C ARG A 141 -18.90 -8.52 -13.54
N ASP A 142 -18.09 -9.11 -14.41
CA ASP A 142 -17.48 -10.41 -14.18
C ASP A 142 -16.12 -10.22 -13.48
N PRO A 143 -15.94 -10.78 -12.26
CA PRO A 143 -14.68 -10.69 -11.52
C PRO A 143 -13.52 -11.37 -12.26
N ASP A 144 -13.77 -12.31 -13.17
CA ASP A 144 -12.72 -12.96 -13.97
C ASP A 144 -12.01 -11.96 -14.91
N ASN A 145 -12.63 -10.81 -15.20
CA ASN A 145 -12.01 -9.72 -15.96
C ASN A 145 -11.02 -8.87 -15.14
N ALA A 146 -10.85 -9.15 -13.84
CA ALA A 146 -9.82 -8.49 -13.05
C ALA A 146 -8.42 -8.79 -13.60
N PHE A 147 -8.17 -10.04 -14.01
CA PHE A 147 -6.92 -10.42 -14.66
C PHE A 147 -6.69 -9.64 -15.95
N PHE A 148 -7.70 -9.53 -16.80
CA PHE A 148 -7.62 -8.73 -18.02
C PHE A 148 -7.31 -7.25 -17.72
N THR A 149 -7.92 -6.68 -16.68
CA THR A 149 -7.67 -5.30 -16.25
C THR A 149 -6.23 -5.09 -15.80
N ASP A 150 -5.73 -5.99 -14.94
CA ASP A 150 -4.34 -5.98 -14.47
C ASP A 150 -3.38 -6.13 -15.67
N GLY A 151 -3.69 -7.02 -16.62
CA GLY A 151 -2.90 -7.20 -17.85
C GLY A 151 -2.85 -5.96 -18.75
N VAL A 152 -3.97 -5.22 -18.89
CA VAL A 152 -3.98 -3.96 -19.64
C VAL A 152 -3.08 -2.91 -18.97
N GLN A 153 -3.13 -2.81 -17.65
CA GLN A 153 -2.26 -1.92 -16.90
C GLN A 153 -0.78 -2.30 -17.03
N ASP A 154 -0.47 -3.59 -17.01
CA ASP A 154 0.90 -4.09 -17.11
C ASP A 154 1.50 -3.82 -18.49
N GLU A 155 0.73 -3.98 -19.56
CA GLU A 155 1.18 -3.64 -20.91
C GLU A 155 1.42 -2.13 -21.08
N ILE A 156 0.57 -1.27 -20.53
CA ILE A 156 0.80 0.18 -20.54
C ILE A 156 2.09 0.53 -19.79
N LEU A 157 2.33 -0.09 -18.62
CA LEU A 157 3.56 0.09 -17.86
C LEU A 157 4.77 -0.39 -18.66
N ALA A 158 4.68 -1.56 -19.30
CA ALA A 158 5.75 -2.11 -20.12
C ALA A 158 6.08 -1.21 -21.33
N ASP A 159 5.08 -0.68 -22.01
CA ASP A 159 5.27 0.26 -23.12
C ASP A 159 5.91 1.58 -22.66
N LEU A 160 5.47 2.13 -21.54
CA LEU A 160 6.09 3.32 -20.97
C LEU A 160 7.54 3.07 -20.55
N ALA A 161 7.85 1.88 -20.04
CA ALA A 161 9.21 1.50 -19.63
C ALA A 161 10.18 1.37 -20.82
N LYS A 162 9.67 1.22 -22.06
CA LYS A 162 10.49 1.24 -23.28
C LYS A 162 11.01 2.65 -23.62
N VAL A 163 10.44 3.71 -23.04
CA VAL A 163 10.86 5.10 -23.31
C VAL A 163 12.02 5.48 -22.39
N ALA A 164 13.23 5.59 -22.93
CA ALA A 164 14.43 5.85 -22.13
C ALA A 164 14.42 7.21 -21.41
N ASP A 165 13.68 8.19 -21.96
CA ASP A 165 13.53 9.52 -21.39
C ASP A 165 12.47 9.59 -20.27
N LEU A 166 11.82 8.46 -19.93
CA LEU A 166 10.85 8.34 -18.83
C LEU A 166 11.43 7.52 -17.67
N LYS A 167 11.30 8.04 -16.45
CA LYS A 167 11.44 7.25 -15.22
C LYS A 167 10.10 6.59 -14.90
N VAL A 168 10.01 5.27 -15.05
CA VAL A 168 8.80 4.49 -14.74
C VAL A 168 8.99 3.70 -13.45
N ILE A 169 7.98 3.73 -12.57
CA ILE A 169 7.98 2.96 -11.32
C ILE A 169 7.52 1.52 -11.57
N SER A 170 8.16 0.57 -10.90
CA SER A 170 7.86 -0.85 -11.04
C SER A 170 6.44 -1.20 -10.58
N ARG A 171 5.86 -2.20 -11.24
CA ARG A 171 4.57 -2.81 -10.89
C ARG A 171 4.46 -3.16 -9.40
N THR A 172 5.48 -3.83 -8.86
CA THR A 172 5.49 -4.28 -7.46
C THR A 172 5.34 -3.14 -6.46
N SER A 173 5.91 -1.97 -6.75
CA SER A 173 5.81 -0.79 -5.89
C SER A 173 4.46 -0.09 -5.97
N VAL A 174 3.73 -0.22 -7.08
CA VAL A 174 2.40 0.40 -7.25
C VAL A 174 1.25 -0.50 -6.81
N MET A 175 1.46 -1.82 -6.76
CA MET A 175 0.44 -2.81 -6.38
C MET A 175 -0.09 -2.63 -4.95
N LEU A 176 0.69 -2.04 -4.05
CA LEU A 176 0.26 -1.74 -2.68
C LEU A 176 -0.80 -0.63 -2.59
N TYR A 177 -1.05 0.10 -3.69
CA TYR A 177 -2.09 1.11 -3.79
C TYR A 177 -3.36 0.62 -4.51
N LYS A 178 -3.55 -0.70 -4.65
CA LYS A 178 -4.78 -1.29 -5.21
C LYS A 178 -6.02 -0.84 -4.40
N SER A 179 -7.15 -0.67 -5.09
CA SER A 179 -8.37 -0.02 -4.57
C SER A 179 -8.81 -0.48 -3.18
N GLY A 180 -9.30 0.46 -2.36
CA GLY A 180 -9.88 0.17 -1.04
C GLY A 180 -9.56 1.20 0.05
N ASN A 181 -8.48 1.96 -0.10
CA ASN A 181 -8.10 3.05 0.79
C ASN A 181 -8.26 4.42 0.11
N PRO A 182 -8.59 5.49 0.85
CA PRO A 182 -8.53 6.85 0.30
C PRO A 182 -7.11 7.13 -0.18
N ARG A 183 -6.97 7.38 -1.49
CA ARG A 183 -5.69 7.61 -2.15
C ARG A 183 -5.39 9.10 -2.13
N ASN A 184 -4.30 9.49 -1.47
CA ASN A 184 -3.76 10.84 -1.63
C ASN A 184 -2.66 10.78 -2.69
N LEU A 185 -2.97 11.23 -3.91
CA LEU A 185 -2.02 11.17 -5.04
C LEU A 185 -0.72 11.92 -4.76
N ARG A 186 -0.77 12.97 -3.93
CA ARG A 186 0.43 13.69 -3.50
C ARG A 186 1.33 12.86 -2.62
N GLU A 187 0.75 12.11 -1.67
CA GLU A 187 1.53 11.20 -0.82
C GLU A 187 2.12 10.05 -1.64
N ILE A 188 1.34 9.49 -2.57
CA ILE A 188 1.80 8.43 -3.48
C ILE A 188 2.97 8.93 -4.34
N GLY A 189 2.83 10.11 -4.96
CA GLY A 189 3.90 10.71 -5.76
C GLY A 189 5.17 10.96 -4.96
N GLN A 190 5.05 11.41 -3.71
CA GLN A 190 6.19 11.60 -2.82
C GLN A 190 6.86 10.28 -2.41
N GLN A 191 6.08 9.26 -2.06
CA GLN A 191 6.59 7.95 -1.66
C GLN A 191 7.29 7.22 -2.82
N LEU A 192 6.72 7.30 -4.02
CA LEU A 192 7.29 6.68 -5.22
C LEU A 192 8.36 7.57 -5.89
N GLY A 193 8.47 8.83 -5.49
CA GLY A 193 9.39 9.80 -6.08
C GLY A 193 9.09 10.09 -7.55
N VAL A 194 7.81 10.30 -7.87
CA VAL A 194 7.32 10.65 -9.21
C VAL A 194 6.55 11.97 -9.23
N ALA A 195 6.65 12.67 -10.37
CA ALA A 195 5.90 13.89 -10.63
C ALA A 195 4.49 13.59 -11.16
N HIS A 196 4.31 12.46 -11.85
CA HIS A 196 3.05 12.12 -12.53
C HIS A 196 2.53 10.75 -12.12
N VAL A 197 1.21 10.63 -12.11
CA VAL A 197 0.51 9.38 -11.85
C VAL A 197 -0.51 9.13 -12.96
N LEU A 198 -0.51 7.91 -13.50
CA LEU A 198 -1.53 7.41 -14.41
C LEU A 198 -2.52 6.58 -13.61
N GLU A 199 -3.79 6.97 -13.67
CA GLU A 199 -4.90 6.19 -13.16
C GLU A 199 -5.85 5.84 -14.29
N GLY A 200 -6.71 4.85 -14.05
CA GLY A 200 -7.67 4.46 -15.06
C GLY A 200 -8.62 3.37 -14.60
N SER A 201 -9.53 3.03 -15.51
CA SER A 201 -10.44 1.91 -15.34
C SER A 201 -10.59 1.15 -16.64
N VAL A 202 -10.85 -0.16 -16.52
CA VAL A 202 -11.12 -1.04 -17.64
C VAL A 202 -12.49 -1.67 -17.44
N GLN A 203 -13.28 -1.66 -18.49
CA GLN A 203 -14.54 -2.37 -18.57
C GLN A 203 -14.56 -3.22 -19.84
N ARG A 204 -14.67 -4.53 -19.67
CA ARG A 204 -14.87 -5.47 -20.76
C ARG A 204 -16.31 -5.94 -20.78
N THR A 205 -16.95 -5.86 -21.94
CA THR A 205 -18.31 -6.36 -22.15
C THR A 205 -18.38 -7.08 -23.49
N ALA A 206 -18.53 -8.40 -23.45
CA ALA A 206 -18.50 -9.27 -24.62
C ALA A 206 -17.25 -8.98 -25.49
N ASN A 207 -17.43 -8.44 -26.69
CA ASN A 207 -16.36 -8.12 -27.64
C ASN A 207 -15.94 -6.64 -27.63
N ARG A 208 -16.33 -5.87 -26.62
CA ARG A 208 -15.98 -4.44 -26.49
C ARG A 208 -15.15 -4.22 -25.25
N VAL A 209 -14.17 -3.33 -25.38
CA VAL A 209 -13.36 -2.86 -24.26
C VAL A 209 -13.47 -1.34 -24.17
N ARG A 210 -13.77 -0.87 -22.95
CA ARG A 210 -13.72 0.53 -22.59
C ARG A 210 -12.58 0.75 -21.62
N VAL A 211 -11.62 1.59 -21.99
CA VAL A 211 -10.48 1.98 -21.15
C VAL A 211 -10.57 3.47 -20.90
N MET A 212 -10.66 3.87 -19.64
CA MET A 212 -10.50 5.26 -19.22
C MET A 212 -9.09 5.41 -18.65
N ALA A 213 -8.34 6.40 -19.11
CA ALA A 213 -7.01 6.70 -18.61
C ALA A 213 -6.89 8.19 -18.33
N GLN A 214 -6.24 8.54 -17.22
CA GLN A 214 -6.02 9.92 -16.80
C GLN A 214 -4.60 10.10 -16.26
N LEU A 215 -3.93 11.14 -16.75
CA LEU A 215 -2.61 11.55 -16.30
C LEU A 215 -2.77 12.74 -15.36
N ILE A 216 -2.24 12.61 -14.15
CA ILE A 216 -2.38 13.57 -13.06
C ILE A 216 -0.99 14.03 -12.61
N ASP A 217 -0.83 15.33 -12.39
CA ASP A 217 0.34 15.87 -11.68
C ASP A 217 0.17 15.60 -10.18
N ALA A 218 1.02 14.74 -9.64
CA ALA A 218 0.92 14.27 -8.26
C ALA A 218 1.12 15.40 -7.23
N ARG A 219 1.80 16.49 -7.60
CA ARG A 219 2.11 17.60 -6.69
C ARG A 219 0.88 18.48 -6.50
N THR A 220 0.19 18.75 -7.59
CA THR A 220 -0.92 19.72 -7.64
C THR A 220 -2.31 19.06 -7.67
N ASP A 221 -2.37 17.75 -7.89
CA ASP A 221 -3.61 17.00 -8.14
C ASP A 221 -4.34 17.47 -9.41
N ALA A 222 -3.60 18.11 -10.33
CA ALA A 222 -4.15 18.63 -11.56
C ALA A 222 -4.21 17.54 -12.64
N HIS A 223 -5.37 17.39 -13.29
CA HIS A 223 -5.52 16.56 -14.47
C HIS A 223 -4.80 17.21 -15.66
N LEU A 224 -3.75 16.55 -16.14
CA LEU A 224 -3.02 16.99 -17.34
C LEU A 224 -3.68 16.48 -18.61
N TRP A 225 -4.21 15.26 -18.56
CA TRP A 225 -4.87 14.61 -19.68
C TRP A 225 -5.84 13.55 -19.18
N ALA A 226 -6.95 13.37 -19.88
CA ALA A 226 -7.87 12.27 -19.66
C ALA A 226 -8.53 11.88 -20.98
N GLN A 227 -8.66 10.58 -21.23
CA GLN A 227 -9.32 10.08 -22.43
C GLN A 227 -10.03 8.77 -22.16
N THR A 228 -11.13 8.57 -22.89
CA THR A 228 -11.87 7.30 -22.90
C THR A 228 -11.75 6.68 -24.28
N TYR A 229 -11.37 5.41 -24.30
CA TYR A 229 -11.31 4.57 -25.49
C TYR A 229 -12.43 3.55 -25.40
N ASP A 230 -13.25 3.44 -26.44
CA ASP A 230 -14.32 2.45 -26.54
C ASP A 230 -14.20 1.78 -27.92
N ARG A 231 -13.53 0.64 -27.97
CA ARG A 231 -13.20 -0.08 -29.21
C ARG A 231 -13.52 -1.57 -29.09
N ASP A 232 -13.32 -2.28 -30.20
CA ASP A 232 -13.39 -3.73 -30.21
C ASP A 232 -12.28 -4.30 -29.30
N LEU A 233 -12.53 -5.45 -28.69
CA LEU A 233 -11.54 -6.14 -27.87
C LEU A 233 -10.27 -6.46 -28.69
N ALA A 234 -10.41 -6.72 -29.99
CA ALA A 234 -9.29 -6.93 -30.91
C ALA A 234 -8.32 -5.74 -31.00
N ASP A 235 -8.79 -4.53 -30.66
CA ASP A 235 -8.00 -3.30 -30.68
C ASP A 235 -7.33 -2.97 -29.34
N VAL A 236 -7.43 -3.85 -28.33
CA VAL A 236 -6.91 -3.56 -26.97
C VAL A 236 -5.42 -3.20 -26.99
N PHE A 237 -4.60 -3.92 -27.76
CA PHE A 237 -3.17 -3.60 -27.88
C PHE A 237 -2.93 -2.25 -28.55
N ALA A 238 -3.75 -1.88 -29.53
CA ALA A 238 -3.64 -0.57 -30.16
C ALA A 238 -4.00 0.57 -29.19
N ILE A 239 -4.99 0.36 -28.32
CA ILE A 239 -5.34 1.31 -27.26
C ILE A 239 -4.16 1.48 -26.30
N GLN A 240 -3.53 0.39 -25.86
CA GLN A 240 -2.38 0.44 -24.94
C GLN A 240 -1.21 1.24 -25.54
N SER A 241 -0.80 0.92 -26.77
CA SER A 241 0.27 1.65 -27.46
C SER A 241 -0.09 3.13 -27.69
N GLU A 242 -1.36 3.44 -27.98
CA GLU A 242 -1.84 4.81 -28.13
C GLU A 242 -1.78 5.59 -26.82
N ILE A 243 -2.17 4.97 -25.70
CA ILE A 243 -2.04 5.56 -24.36
C ILE A 243 -0.58 5.85 -24.04
N ALA A 244 0.33 4.89 -24.23
CA ALA A 244 1.74 5.06 -23.91
C ALA A 244 2.39 6.20 -24.73
N LYS A 245 2.12 6.26 -26.04
CA LYS A 245 2.60 7.35 -26.90
C LYS A 245 2.01 8.71 -26.50
N THR A 246 0.71 8.75 -26.23
CA THR A 246 0.03 9.99 -25.81
C THR A 246 0.62 10.50 -24.49
N ILE A 247 0.87 9.62 -23.53
CA ILE A 247 1.51 9.99 -22.26
C ILE A 247 2.93 10.49 -22.48
N ALA A 248 3.73 9.80 -23.31
CA ALA A 248 5.08 10.26 -23.65
C ALA A 248 5.04 11.68 -24.26
N ASP A 249 4.07 11.95 -25.14
CA ASP A 249 3.87 13.28 -25.74
C ASP A 249 3.43 14.33 -24.70
N GLN A 250 2.48 14.01 -23.81
CA GLN A 250 2.02 14.90 -22.73
C GLN A 250 3.16 15.26 -21.77
N LEU A 251 4.03 14.30 -21.45
CA LEU A 251 5.21 14.49 -20.61
C LEU A 251 6.41 15.08 -21.39
N GLN A 252 6.24 15.37 -22.68
CA GLN A 252 7.29 15.87 -23.57
C GLN A 252 8.56 14.99 -23.54
N ALA A 253 8.37 13.69 -23.39
CA ALA A 253 9.44 12.70 -23.48
C ALA A 253 9.88 12.54 -24.93
N ARG A 254 11.19 12.43 -25.15
CA ARG A 254 11.74 12.20 -26.48
C ARG A 254 11.56 10.73 -26.82
N LEU A 255 10.84 10.47 -27.91
CA LEU A 255 10.65 9.13 -28.44
C LEU A 255 11.43 8.96 -29.74
N SER A 256 12.40 8.05 -29.73
CA SER A 256 13.12 7.63 -30.93
C SER A 256 12.23 6.75 -31.82
N PRO A 257 12.56 6.63 -33.12
CA PRO A 257 11.82 5.72 -34.02
C PRO A 257 11.83 4.25 -33.55
N ALA A 258 12.92 3.81 -32.92
CA ALA A 258 13.05 2.45 -32.39
C ALA A 258 12.13 2.22 -31.19
N GLU A 259 12.08 3.16 -30.24
CA GLU A 259 11.17 3.07 -29.09
C GLU A 259 9.71 3.12 -29.54
N LYS A 260 9.38 3.96 -30.53
CA LYS A 260 8.04 4.00 -31.11
C LYS A 260 7.64 2.66 -31.73
N ALA A 261 8.54 2.05 -32.50
CA ALA A 261 8.30 0.73 -33.08
C ALA A 261 8.15 -0.36 -32.00
N ALA A 262 8.93 -0.29 -30.93
CA ALA A 262 8.87 -1.23 -29.82
C ALA A 262 7.56 -1.11 -29.01
N ILE A 263 7.02 0.09 -28.84
CA ILE A 263 5.69 0.33 -28.22
C ILE A 263 4.56 -0.17 -29.11
N GLU A 264 4.68 -0.04 -30.43
CA GLU A 264 3.67 -0.50 -31.39
C GLU A 264 3.70 -2.02 -31.63
N GLN A 265 4.75 -2.71 -31.16
CA GLN A 265 4.88 -4.15 -31.27
C GLN A 265 3.91 -4.84 -30.31
N ARG A 266 2.99 -5.63 -30.88
CA ARG A 266 2.01 -6.40 -30.11
C ARG A 266 2.70 -7.59 -29.42
N PRO A 267 2.32 -7.91 -28.17
CA PRO A 267 2.83 -9.11 -27.49
C PRO A 267 2.46 -10.41 -28.20
N THR A 268 1.25 -10.48 -28.76
CA THR A 268 0.69 -11.64 -29.47
C THR A 268 -0.37 -11.20 -30.47
N ALA A 269 -0.64 -12.03 -31.47
CA ALA A 269 -1.77 -11.86 -32.39
C ALA A 269 -3.06 -12.53 -31.89
N ASP A 270 -2.99 -13.37 -30.85
CA ASP A 270 -4.12 -14.15 -30.31
C ASP A 270 -4.52 -13.64 -28.91
N LEU A 271 -5.72 -13.07 -28.80
CA LEU A 271 -6.26 -12.56 -27.53
C LEU A 271 -6.48 -13.65 -26.48
N VAL A 272 -6.79 -14.88 -26.89
CA VAL A 272 -6.94 -16.01 -25.98
C VAL A 272 -5.58 -16.44 -25.44
N ALA A 273 -4.54 -16.40 -26.28
CA ALA A 273 -3.17 -16.62 -25.82
C ALA A 273 -2.77 -15.54 -24.80
N PHE A 274 -3.13 -14.28 -25.05
CA PHE A 274 -2.88 -13.18 -24.11
C PHE A 274 -3.62 -13.36 -22.78
N ASP A 275 -4.90 -13.73 -22.80
CA ASP A 275 -5.69 -13.98 -21.59
C ASP A 275 -5.06 -15.08 -20.71
N LEU A 276 -4.63 -16.18 -21.35
CA LEU A 276 -3.91 -17.27 -20.68
C LEU A 276 -2.58 -16.78 -20.07
N TYR A 277 -1.82 -16.00 -20.82
CA TYR A 277 -0.54 -15.42 -20.36
C TYR A 277 -0.73 -14.50 -19.15
N VAL A 278 -1.73 -13.62 -19.18
CA VAL A 278 -1.99 -12.68 -18.08
C VAL A 278 -2.44 -13.44 -16.83
N ARG A 279 -3.32 -14.43 -16.96
CA ARG A 279 -3.72 -15.31 -15.83
C ARG A 279 -2.51 -16.02 -15.23
N ALA A 280 -1.65 -16.60 -16.07
CA ALA A 280 -0.44 -17.26 -15.61
C ALA A 280 0.52 -16.32 -14.88
N THR A 281 0.72 -15.11 -15.42
CA THR A 281 1.60 -14.11 -14.81
C THR A 281 1.08 -13.68 -13.45
N ALA A 282 -0.24 -13.48 -13.31
CA ALA A 282 -0.84 -13.15 -12.02
C ALA A 282 -0.65 -14.27 -10.97
N LEU A 283 -0.72 -15.54 -11.38
CA LEU A 283 -0.45 -16.67 -10.49
C LEU A 283 1.03 -16.74 -10.07
N ILE A 284 1.96 -16.40 -10.97
CA ILE A 284 3.41 -16.38 -10.68
C ILE A 284 3.79 -15.23 -9.74
N ASP A 285 3.15 -14.07 -9.93
CA ASP A 285 3.39 -12.83 -9.20
C ASP A 285 2.59 -12.73 -7.88
N ALA A 286 1.72 -13.70 -7.61
CA ALA A 286 0.98 -13.79 -6.35
C ALA A 286 1.94 -13.93 -5.15
N GLU A 287 1.46 -13.56 -3.95
CA GLU A 287 2.33 -13.46 -2.78
C GLU A 287 3.09 -14.77 -2.48
N PRO A 288 4.43 -14.70 -2.35
CA PRO A 288 5.23 -15.84 -1.93
C PRO A 288 4.75 -16.37 -0.56
N GLY A 289 4.39 -17.65 -0.50
CA GLY A 289 3.92 -18.28 0.74
C GLY A 289 2.39 -18.42 0.86
N SER A 290 1.63 -18.08 -0.20
CA SER A 290 0.22 -18.48 -0.29
C SER A 290 0.06 -20.00 -0.06
N PRO A 291 -1.00 -20.46 0.65
CA PRO A 291 -1.29 -21.88 0.83
C PRO A 291 -1.38 -22.67 -0.48
N THR A 292 -1.73 -21.99 -1.58
CA THR A 292 -1.92 -22.55 -2.92
C THR A 292 -0.73 -22.33 -3.86
N GLY A 293 0.40 -21.80 -3.36
CA GLY A 293 1.49 -21.33 -4.23
C GLY A 293 2.09 -22.41 -5.14
N THR A 294 2.03 -23.68 -4.73
CA THR A 294 2.47 -24.82 -5.56
C THR A 294 1.45 -25.11 -6.67
N GLU A 295 0.17 -25.20 -6.34
CA GLU A 295 -0.91 -25.40 -7.32
C GLU A 295 -0.96 -24.25 -8.32
N ASP A 296 -0.84 -23.01 -7.86
CA ASP A 296 -0.86 -21.79 -8.66
C ASP A 296 0.29 -21.80 -9.69
N LEU A 297 1.49 -22.21 -9.28
CA LEU A 297 2.65 -22.28 -10.17
C LEU A 297 2.50 -23.40 -11.22
N LEU A 298 1.96 -24.56 -10.86
CA LEU A 298 1.65 -25.63 -11.80
C LEU A 298 0.55 -25.22 -12.80
N GLN A 299 -0.47 -24.50 -12.32
CA GLN A 299 -1.53 -23.97 -13.16
C GLN A 299 -1.01 -22.88 -14.11
N ALA A 300 -0.11 -22.02 -13.65
CA ALA A 300 0.56 -21.02 -14.49
C ALA A 300 1.33 -21.67 -15.64
N VAL A 301 2.08 -22.74 -15.37
CA VAL A 301 2.77 -23.54 -16.41
C VAL A 301 1.78 -24.09 -17.43
N SER A 302 0.63 -24.61 -16.98
CA SER A 302 -0.42 -25.12 -17.87
C SER A 302 -0.99 -24.03 -18.77
N PHE A 303 -1.30 -22.85 -18.22
CA PHE A 303 -1.80 -21.72 -19.00
C PHE A 303 -0.77 -21.19 -19.99
N LEU A 304 0.50 -21.08 -19.62
CA LEU A 304 1.58 -20.66 -20.52
C LEU A 304 1.81 -21.68 -21.65
N GLY A 305 1.76 -22.97 -21.34
CA GLY A 305 1.81 -24.02 -22.35
C GLY A 305 0.66 -23.92 -23.35
N GLN A 306 -0.56 -23.67 -22.89
CA GLN A 306 -1.72 -23.43 -23.76
C GLN A 306 -1.57 -22.16 -24.59
N ALA A 307 -1.04 -21.07 -24.02
CA ALA A 307 -0.79 -19.82 -24.72
C ALA A 307 0.20 -20.04 -25.89
N ILE A 308 1.28 -20.77 -25.66
CA ILE A 308 2.29 -21.10 -26.68
C ILE A 308 1.73 -22.03 -27.77
N VAL A 309 0.84 -22.96 -27.43
CA VAL A 309 0.16 -23.79 -28.43
C VAL A 309 -0.71 -22.95 -29.36
N ARG A 310 -1.35 -21.90 -28.83
CA ARG A 310 -2.16 -20.99 -29.64
C ARG A 310 -1.31 -20.04 -30.47
N ASP A 311 -0.27 -19.46 -29.87
CA ASP A 311 0.67 -18.59 -30.54
C ASP A 311 2.13 -19.03 -30.26
N PRO A 312 2.71 -19.85 -31.15
CA PRO A 312 4.10 -20.28 -31.04
C PRO A 312 5.13 -19.16 -31.24
N ALA A 313 4.70 -17.94 -31.62
CA ALA A 313 5.55 -16.76 -31.71
C ALA A 313 5.46 -15.86 -30.46
N PHE A 314 4.69 -16.25 -29.44
CA PHE A 314 4.48 -15.45 -28.24
C PHE A 314 5.71 -15.47 -27.30
N LEU A 315 6.67 -14.60 -27.58
CA LEU A 315 7.96 -14.51 -26.89
C LEU A 315 7.82 -14.41 -25.36
N LEU A 316 6.97 -13.51 -24.86
CA LEU A 316 6.81 -13.28 -23.42
C LEU A 316 6.29 -14.53 -22.68
N ALA A 317 5.44 -15.35 -23.33
CA ALA A 317 4.97 -16.59 -22.75
C ALA A 317 6.10 -17.61 -22.56
N TYR A 318 7.05 -17.69 -23.50
CA TYR A 318 8.25 -18.52 -23.33
C TYR A 318 9.14 -18.01 -22.19
N CYS A 319 9.36 -16.69 -22.07
CA CYS A 319 10.14 -16.10 -20.98
C CYS A 319 9.53 -16.44 -19.61
N ARG A 320 8.22 -16.26 -19.45
CA ARG A 320 7.53 -16.61 -18.20
C ARG A 320 7.52 -18.12 -17.94
N LEU A 321 7.40 -18.95 -18.97
CA LEU A 321 7.40 -20.41 -18.83
C LEU A 321 8.75 -20.93 -18.35
N ALA A 322 9.85 -20.38 -18.88
CA ALA A 322 11.20 -20.68 -18.41
C ALA A 322 11.33 -20.42 -16.90
N GLY A 323 11.03 -19.19 -16.47
CA GLY A 323 11.11 -18.81 -15.05
C GLY A 323 10.17 -19.64 -14.16
N ALA A 324 8.99 -20.02 -14.64
CA ALA A 324 8.08 -20.89 -13.90
C ALA A 324 8.64 -22.31 -13.72
N HIS A 325 9.26 -22.88 -14.75
CA HIS A 325 9.94 -24.17 -14.66
C HIS A 325 11.15 -24.14 -13.73
N ASP A 326 11.98 -23.09 -13.80
CA ASP A 326 13.12 -22.92 -12.90
C ASP A 326 12.67 -22.76 -11.45
N ARG A 327 11.59 -22.00 -11.22
CA ARG A 327 11.01 -21.85 -9.87
C ARG A 327 10.46 -23.16 -9.31
N LEU A 328 9.82 -24.00 -10.13
CA LEU A 328 9.39 -25.35 -9.71
C LEU A 328 10.57 -26.22 -9.30
N TYR A 329 11.70 -26.10 -10.00
CA TYR A 329 12.92 -26.83 -9.69
C TYR A 329 13.58 -26.34 -8.39
N LEU A 330 13.72 -25.01 -8.23
CA LEU A 330 14.35 -24.38 -7.06
C LEU A 330 13.58 -24.59 -5.76
N LEU A 331 12.25 -24.58 -5.84
CA LEU A 331 11.38 -24.82 -4.68
C LEU A 331 11.29 -26.32 -4.32
N GLY A 332 11.93 -27.20 -5.08
CA GLY A 332 11.89 -28.65 -4.85
C GLY A 332 10.54 -29.29 -5.16
N ILE A 333 9.62 -28.58 -5.84
CA ILE A 333 8.31 -29.10 -6.26
C ILE A 333 8.51 -30.17 -7.34
N ASP A 334 9.39 -29.91 -8.30
CA ASP A 334 9.81 -30.87 -9.32
C ASP A 334 11.31 -30.72 -9.60
N HIS A 335 12.11 -31.45 -8.82
CA HIS A 335 13.57 -31.40 -8.89
C HIS A 335 14.15 -32.43 -9.89
N THR A 336 13.49 -32.61 -11.04
CA THR A 336 13.93 -33.57 -12.06
C THR A 336 14.77 -32.90 -13.17
N PRO A 337 15.72 -33.62 -13.79
CA PRO A 337 16.43 -33.12 -14.98
C PRO A 337 15.50 -32.77 -16.15
N SER A 338 14.35 -33.45 -16.24
CA SER A 338 13.32 -33.15 -17.24
C SER A 338 12.76 -31.74 -17.06
N ARG A 339 12.59 -31.27 -15.82
CA ARG A 339 12.07 -29.92 -15.55
C ARG A 339 13.04 -28.84 -16.03
N LEU A 340 14.34 -29.00 -15.78
CA LEU A 340 15.39 -28.11 -16.29
C LEU A 340 15.44 -28.11 -17.82
N THR A 341 15.29 -29.29 -18.45
CA THR A 341 15.26 -29.39 -19.91
C THR A 341 14.08 -28.60 -20.52
N LEU A 342 12.92 -28.59 -19.85
CA LEU A 342 11.78 -27.78 -20.27
C LEU A 342 12.06 -26.27 -20.13
N ALA A 343 12.71 -25.84 -19.05
CA ALA A 343 13.12 -24.46 -18.87
C ALA A 343 14.12 -24.02 -19.96
N ASP A 344 15.18 -24.80 -20.18
CA ASP A 344 16.19 -24.55 -21.22
C ASP A 344 15.55 -24.47 -22.62
N THR A 345 14.60 -25.37 -22.92
CA THR A 345 13.86 -25.34 -24.18
C THR A 345 13.05 -24.05 -24.34
N ALA A 346 12.43 -23.56 -23.26
CA ALA A 346 11.67 -22.32 -23.29
C ALA A 346 12.59 -21.10 -23.50
N VAL A 347 13.72 -21.02 -22.80
CA VAL A 347 14.74 -19.96 -22.99
C VAL A 347 15.27 -19.95 -24.42
N LYS A 348 15.63 -21.11 -24.98
CA LYS A 348 16.12 -21.23 -26.36
C LYS A 348 15.08 -20.74 -27.37
N ASN A 349 13.79 -21.03 -27.15
CA ASN A 349 12.74 -20.51 -28.00
C ASN A 349 12.56 -19.00 -27.86
N ALA A 350 12.61 -18.45 -26.64
CA ALA A 350 12.56 -17.02 -26.42
C ALA A 350 13.69 -16.28 -27.16
N LEU A 351 14.94 -16.74 -27.01
CA LEU A 351 16.10 -16.17 -27.71
C LEU A 351 16.03 -16.34 -29.23
N ARG A 352 15.44 -17.44 -29.73
CA ARG A 352 15.19 -17.64 -31.16
C ARG A 352 14.16 -16.64 -31.72
N LEU A 353 13.12 -16.34 -30.95
CA LEU A 353 12.04 -15.44 -31.37
C LEU A 353 12.43 -13.97 -31.24
N GLY A 354 13.23 -13.60 -30.25
CA GLY A 354 13.72 -12.24 -30.04
C GLY A 354 15.16 -12.24 -29.55
N PRO A 355 16.14 -12.35 -30.47
CA PRO A 355 17.56 -12.41 -30.10
C PRO A 355 18.08 -11.13 -29.46
N ASP A 356 17.45 -9.99 -29.74
CA ASP A 356 17.79 -8.68 -29.16
C ASP A 356 16.79 -8.26 -28.05
N SER A 357 15.90 -9.16 -27.62
CA SER A 357 14.88 -8.86 -26.61
C SER A 357 15.47 -8.85 -25.21
N GLY A 358 15.24 -7.75 -24.49
CA GLY A 358 15.60 -7.64 -23.07
C GLY A 358 14.97 -8.75 -22.21
N ASP A 359 13.71 -9.11 -22.46
CA ASP A 359 13.01 -10.17 -21.73
C ASP A 359 13.61 -11.55 -22.00
N ALA A 360 14.03 -11.82 -23.24
CA ALA A 360 14.69 -13.09 -23.59
C ALA A 360 16.07 -13.21 -22.94
N HIS A 361 16.84 -12.11 -22.92
CA HIS A 361 18.12 -12.06 -22.21
C HIS A 361 17.96 -12.17 -20.70
N LEU A 362 16.95 -11.53 -20.11
CA LEU A 362 16.65 -11.65 -18.68
C LEU A 362 16.30 -13.10 -18.31
N ALA A 363 15.42 -13.74 -19.08
CA ALA A 363 15.08 -15.15 -18.88
C ALA A 363 16.32 -16.05 -18.98
N SER A 364 17.18 -15.80 -19.97
CA SER A 364 18.44 -16.54 -20.11
C SER A 364 19.42 -16.31 -18.96
N ALA A 365 19.45 -15.11 -18.38
CA ALA A 365 20.36 -14.79 -17.27
C ALA A 365 19.88 -15.37 -15.93
N GLN A 366 18.56 -15.54 -15.77
CA GLN A 366 17.96 -16.12 -14.56
C GLN A 366 17.93 -17.65 -14.58
N HIS A 367 18.04 -18.26 -15.76
CA HIS A 367 18.03 -19.70 -15.95
C HIS A 367 19.24 -20.40 -15.29
N LEU A 368 19.02 -21.63 -14.81
CA LEU A 368 19.93 -22.40 -13.95
C LEU A 368 21.04 -23.16 -14.69
#